data_AF-A0A256A5Q7-F1
#
_entry.id   AF-A0A256A5Q7-F1
#
_cell.length_a   1.000
_cell.length_b   1.000
_cell.length_c   1.000
_cell.angle_alpha   90.00
_cell.angle_beta   90.00
_cell.angle_gamma   90.00
#
_symmetry.space_group_name_H-M   'P 1'
#
loop_
_entity.id
_entity.type
_entity.pdbx_description
1 polymer ?
#
loop_
_entity_poly.entity_id
_entity_poly.type
_entity_poly.pdbx_seq_one_letter_code
_entity_poly.pdbx_strand_id
1 'polypeptide(L)'
;MKKVLAFLVCFIGFFSIAQTTTITHLLQKTLQQENKARQMLRAEADGVNNEISYIQQDLDSLEVAELTIKNDTLFYTTKQKFAYENGYYLEQQIVALKDITAVTKDIGIFFESRPDKVRIVRQEYFEDGNYIKTNRKVDLFRTYFVSLRKNEYFAKDLVKAFKKAGYTIEKGYWFE
;
A
#
# COMPACT_ATOMS: atom_id res chain seq x y z
N MET A 1 52.58 24.95 -12.94
CA MET A 1 51.28 25.33 -12.33
C MET A 1 50.30 24.22 -12.69
N LYS A 2 49.97 23.24 -11.81
CA LYS A 2 48.88 23.25 -10.81
C LYS A 2 47.58 23.86 -11.41
N LYS A 3 46.43 23.19 -11.56
CA LYS A 3 45.88 21.91 -11.07
C LYS A 3 44.81 21.39 -12.05
N VAL A 4 44.68 20.06 -12.15
CA VAL A 4 43.48 19.37 -12.63
C VAL A 4 42.35 19.63 -11.63
N LEU A 5 41.17 20.06 -12.07
CA LEU A 5 39.95 20.08 -11.25
C LEU A 5 38.87 19.24 -11.95
N ALA A 6 38.51 18.16 -11.27
CA ALA A 6 37.60 17.13 -11.73
C ALA A 6 36.16 17.65 -11.88
N PHE A 7 35.53 17.29 -12.99
CA PHE A 7 34.08 17.28 -13.15
C PHE A 7 33.55 16.06 -12.40
N LEU A 8 33.03 16.26 -11.20
CA LEU A 8 32.17 15.31 -10.50
C LEU A 8 30.86 16.04 -10.20
N VAL A 9 29.79 15.26 -10.09
CA VAL A 9 28.41 15.65 -9.71
C VAL A 9 27.48 15.84 -10.92
N CYS A 10 26.85 14.73 -11.33
CA CYS A 10 25.44 14.67 -11.75
C CYS A 10 24.92 13.22 -11.90
N PHE A 11 25.39 12.26 -11.08
CA PHE A 11 24.88 10.89 -11.13
C PHE A 11 23.82 10.56 -10.05
N ILE A 12 23.63 11.41 -9.05
CA ILE A 12 22.77 11.07 -7.88
C ILE A 12 21.27 11.14 -8.23
N GLY A 13 20.87 11.99 -9.18
CA GLY A 13 19.46 12.19 -9.55
C GLY A 13 18.83 11.01 -10.32
N PHE A 14 19.58 10.33 -11.18
CA PHE A 14 19.05 9.23 -11.99
C PHE A 14 18.90 7.93 -11.19
N PHE A 15 19.72 7.71 -10.16
CA PHE A 15 19.61 6.53 -9.31
C PHE A 15 18.33 6.53 -8.47
N SER A 16 17.92 7.69 -7.92
CA SER A 16 16.71 7.80 -7.10
C SER A 16 15.42 7.50 -7.90
N ILE A 17 15.32 8.02 -9.13
CA ILE A 17 14.17 7.76 -10.02
C ILE A 17 14.10 6.27 -10.41
N ALA A 18 15.21 5.65 -10.81
CA ALA A 18 15.22 4.24 -11.21
C ALA A 18 14.97 3.27 -10.03
N GLN A 19 15.33 3.66 -8.81
CA GLN A 19 15.16 2.83 -7.61
C GLN A 19 13.73 2.86 -7.06
N THR A 20 13.07 4.02 -7.07
CA THR A 20 11.62 4.10 -6.77
C THR A 20 10.77 3.32 -7.77
N THR A 21 11.24 3.13 -9.01
CA THR A 21 10.63 2.21 -9.98
C THR A 21 10.58 0.76 -9.48
N THR A 22 11.60 0.28 -8.75
CA THR A 22 11.61 -1.11 -8.24
C THR A 22 10.58 -1.30 -7.13
N ILE A 23 10.47 -0.35 -6.20
CA ILE A 23 9.46 -0.37 -5.14
C ILE A 23 8.06 -0.32 -5.77
N THR A 24 7.85 0.59 -6.72
CA THR A 24 6.59 0.72 -7.46
C THR A 24 6.22 -0.59 -8.17
N HIS A 25 7.18 -1.20 -8.87
CA HIS A 25 6.96 -2.45 -9.59
C HIS A 25 6.56 -3.60 -8.65
N LEU A 26 7.25 -3.75 -7.52
CA LEU A 26 6.90 -4.77 -6.51
C LEU A 26 5.48 -4.55 -5.98
N LEU A 27 5.14 -3.31 -5.61
CA LEU A 27 3.81 -2.97 -5.12
C LEU A 27 2.71 -3.23 -6.15
N GLN A 28 2.93 -2.84 -7.41
CA GLN A 28 1.97 -3.05 -8.50
C GLN A 28 1.80 -4.53 -8.84
N LYS A 29 2.90 -5.29 -8.92
CA LYS A 29 2.86 -6.74 -9.17
C LYS A 29 2.09 -7.46 -8.07
N THR A 30 2.34 -7.10 -6.82
CA THR A 30 1.67 -7.66 -5.66
C THR A 30 0.19 -7.30 -5.63
N LEU A 31 -0.17 -6.06 -5.94
CA LEU A 31 -1.57 -5.66 -6.11
C LEU A 31 -2.28 -6.48 -7.19
N GLN A 32 -1.63 -6.76 -8.32
CA GLN A 32 -2.20 -7.61 -9.36
C GLN A 32 -2.42 -9.05 -8.88
N GLN A 33 -1.47 -9.60 -8.12
CA GLN A 33 -1.61 -10.93 -7.52
C GLN A 33 -2.76 -10.98 -6.50
N GLU A 34 -2.85 -9.98 -5.65
CA GLU A 34 -3.93 -9.83 -4.67
C GLU A 34 -5.29 -9.75 -5.37
N ASN A 35 -5.44 -8.90 -6.40
CA ASN A 35 -6.69 -8.78 -7.14
C ASN A 35 -7.10 -10.09 -7.82
N LYS A 36 -6.14 -10.86 -8.37
CA LYS A 36 -6.42 -12.20 -8.92
C LYS A 36 -6.90 -13.17 -7.86
N ALA A 37 -6.26 -13.18 -6.69
CA ALA A 37 -6.67 -14.04 -5.59
C ALA A 37 -8.08 -13.68 -5.08
N ARG A 38 -8.40 -12.39 -4.96
CA ARG A 38 -9.75 -11.94 -4.60
C ARG A 38 -10.81 -12.40 -5.63
N GLN A 39 -10.50 -12.31 -6.92
CA GLN A 39 -11.39 -12.81 -7.98
C GLN A 39 -11.64 -14.31 -7.89
N MET A 40 -10.60 -15.11 -7.60
CA MET A 40 -10.73 -16.55 -7.42
C MET A 40 -11.62 -16.89 -6.22
N LEU A 41 -11.38 -16.23 -5.07
CA LEU A 41 -12.18 -16.43 -3.87
C LEU A 41 -13.65 -16.07 -4.07
N ARG A 42 -13.94 -14.97 -4.79
CA ARG A 42 -15.32 -14.59 -5.15
C ARG A 42 -16.01 -15.68 -5.96
N ALA A 43 -15.33 -16.21 -6.98
CA ALA A 43 -15.86 -17.27 -7.84
C ALA A 43 -16.08 -18.59 -7.08
N GLU A 44 -15.18 -18.94 -6.15
CA GLU A 44 -15.36 -20.12 -5.28
C GLU A 44 -16.57 -19.97 -4.36
N ALA A 45 -16.74 -18.80 -3.76
CA ALA A 45 -17.86 -18.52 -2.87
C ALA A 45 -19.22 -18.49 -3.58
N ASP A 46 -19.30 -17.92 -4.78
CA ASP A 46 -20.52 -17.96 -5.61
C ASP A 46 -20.92 -19.40 -5.98
N GLY A 47 -19.95 -20.34 -5.97
CA GLY A 47 -20.17 -21.77 -6.22
C GLY A 47 -20.56 -22.60 -5.00
N VAL A 48 -20.42 -22.07 -3.78
CA VAL A 48 -20.68 -22.79 -2.52
C VAL A 48 -21.77 -22.09 -1.72
N ASN A 49 -22.96 -22.71 -1.67
CA ASN A 49 -24.19 -22.14 -1.08
C ASN A 49 -24.19 -22.01 0.46
N ASN A 50 -23.02 -22.09 1.12
CA ASN A 50 -22.88 -22.13 2.58
C ASN A 50 -21.86 -21.12 3.10
N GLU A 51 -22.25 -20.38 4.15
CA GLU A 51 -21.46 -19.71 5.20
C GLU A 51 -20.25 -18.80 4.83
N ILE A 52 -19.87 -18.64 3.56
CA ILE A 52 -18.75 -17.77 3.13
C ILE A 52 -19.11 -16.26 3.18
N SER A 53 -20.32 -15.92 3.63
CA SER A 53 -20.90 -14.56 3.62
C SER A 53 -19.99 -13.45 4.17
N TYR A 54 -19.24 -13.69 5.25
CA TYR A 54 -18.35 -12.68 5.85
C TYR A 54 -17.08 -12.44 5.04
N ILE A 55 -16.49 -13.49 4.45
CA ILE A 55 -15.32 -13.37 3.58
C ILE A 55 -15.73 -12.69 2.26
N GLN A 56 -16.92 -13.01 1.74
CA GLN A 56 -17.48 -12.41 0.53
C GLN A 56 -17.68 -10.89 0.69
N GLN A 57 -18.26 -10.43 1.81
CA GLN A 57 -18.49 -9.00 2.08
C GLN A 57 -17.20 -8.18 2.13
N ASP A 58 -16.17 -8.68 2.82
CA ASP A 58 -14.90 -7.97 2.99
C ASP A 58 -14.13 -7.90 1.64
N LEU A 59 -14.16 -9.00 0.88
CA LEU A 59 -13.57 -9.07 -0.46
C LEU A 59 -14.29 -8.20 -1.49
N ASP A 60 -15.63 -8.14 -1.46
CA ASP A 60 -16.44 -7.39 -2.43
C ASP A 60 -16.48 -5.89 -2.16
N SER A 61 -16.17 -5.48 -0.93
CA SER A 61 -16.20 -4.07 -0.57
C SER A 61 -15.01 -3.31 -1.15
N LEU A 62 -13.82 -3.94 -1.26
CA LEU A 62 -12.56 -3.24 -1.53
C LEU A 62 -12.19 -3.22 -3.02
N GLU A 63 -12.23 -2.04 -3.62
CA GLU A 63 -11.71 -1.75 -4.95
C GLU A 63 -10.48 -0.83 -4.86
N VAL A 64 -9.41 -1.15 -5.58
CA VAL A 64 -8.22 -0.28 -5.64
C VAL A 64 -8.37 0.72 -6.77
N ALA A 65 -8.45 2.01 -6.42
CA ALA A 65 -8.56 3.11 -7.38
C ALA A 65 -7.19 3.61 -7.86
N GLU A 66 -6.20 3.70 -6.98
CA GLU A 66 -4.83 4.12 -7.33
C GLU A 66 -3.81 3.54 -6.35
N LEU A 67 -2.67 3.04 -6.84
CA LEU A 67 -1.48 2.74 -6.05
C LEU A 67 -0.24 3.24 -6.82
N THR A 68 0.41 4.27 -6.30
CA THR A 68 1.49 4.95 -7.04
C THR A 68 2.49 5.64 -6.11
N ILE A 69 3.71 5.83 -6.59
CA ILE A 69 4.73 6.65 -5.95
C ILE A 69 4.96 7.88 -6.83
N LYS A 70 4.78 9.07 -6.25
CA LYS A 70 5.04 10.36 -6.91
C LYS A 70 5.89 11.20 -5.97
N ASN A 71 7.03 11.71 -6.44
CA ASN A 71 7.95 12.56 -5.65
C ASN A 71 8.27 11.96 -4.26
N ASP A 72 8.74 10.71 -4.23
CA ASP A 72 9.07 9.97 -2.99
C ASP A 72 7.93 9.87 -1.97
N THR A 73 6.69 9.97 -2.46
CA THR A 73 5.47 9.83 -1.65
C THR A 73 4.63 8.71 -2.21
N LEU A 74 4.28 7.75 -1.36
CA LEU A 74 3.37 6.66 -1.67
C LEU A 74 1.94 7.14 -1.47
N PHE A 75 1.13 6.95 -2.51
CA PHE A 75 -0.30 7.21 -2.53
C PHE A 75 -1.04 5.90 -2.77
N TYR A 76 -2.06 5.65 -1.96
CA TYR A 76 -2.93 4.50 -2.15
C TYR A 76 -4.37 4.89 -1.87
N THR A 77 -5.19 4.83 -2.90
CA THR A 77 -6.61 5.15 -2.84
C THR A 77 -7.42 3.88 -3.04
N THR A 78 -8.26 3.57 -2.07
CA THR A 78 -9.20 2.46 -2.11
C THR A 78 -10.62 2.98 -2.05
N LYS A 79 -11.54 2.27 -2.69
CA LYS A 79 -12.98 2.46 -2.55
C LYS A 79 -13.52 1.27 -1.77
N GLN A 80 -14.32 1.56 -0.75
CA GLN A 80 -14.88 0.58 0.17
C GLN A 80 -16.37 0.83 0.34
N LYS A 81 -17.19 -0.22 0.30
CA LYS A 81 -18.60 -0.13 0.73
C LYS A 81 -18.67 0.02 2.25
N PHE A 82 -19.68 0.72 2.75
CA PHE A 82 -19.93 0.70 4.18
C PHE A 82 -20.44 -0.68 4.62
N ALA A 83 -20.16 -1.05 5.87
CA ALA A 83 -20.56 -2.35 6.42
C ALA A 83 -22.03 -2.39 6.86
N TYR A 84 -22.59 -1.26 7.32
CA TYR A 84 -23.89 -1.20 7.98
C TYR A 84 -24.85 -0.17 7.38
N GLU A 85 -24.47 0.48 6.29
CA GLU A 85 -25.26 1.50 5.61
C GLU A 85 -25.03 1.44 4.10
N ASN A 86 -25.93 2.03 3.33
CA ASN A 86 -25.76 2.07 1.88
C ASN A 86 -24.89 3.26 1.48
N GLY A 87 -23.96 2.98 0.58
CA GLY A 87 -23.01 3.98 0.10
C GLY A 87 -21.60 3.41 0.01
N TYR A 88 -20.63 4.30 -0.13
CA TYR A 88 -19.23 3.94 -0.17
C TYR A 88 -18.35 5.07 0.33
N TYR A 89 -17.10 4.75 0.61
CA TYR A 89 -16.08 5.74 0.88
C TYR A 89 -14.83 5.51 0.04
N LEU A 90 -14.19 6.61 -0.34
CA LEU A 90 -12.82 6.62 -0.85
C LEU A 90 -11.89 6.92 0.32
N GLU A 91 -10.91 6.05 0.55
CA GLU A 91 -9.85 6.28 1.53
C GLU A 91 -8.51 6.38 0.80
N GLN A 92 -7.90 7.56 0.86
CA GLN A 92 -6.57 7.83 0.34
C GLN A 92 -5.57 7.88 1.51
N GLN A 93 -4.61 6.97 1.48
CA GLN A 93 -3.47 6.93 2.38
C GLN A 93 -2.24 7.53 1.69
N ILE A 94 -1.49 8.34 2.43
CA ILE A 94 -0.36 9.11 1.89
C ILE A 94 0.78 9.09 2.90
N VAL A 95 1.95 8.65 2.47
CA VAL A 95 3.15 8.61 3.31
C VAL A 95 4.40 8.87 2.48
N ALA A 96 5.34 9.65 3.00
CA ALA A 96 6.64 9.81 2.38
C ALA A 96 7.46 8.53 2.57
N LEU A 97 8.16 8.05 1.55
CA LEU A 97 8.94 6.81 1.63
C LEU A 97 10.00 6.84 2.75
N LYS A 98 10.59 8.02 3.00
CA LYS A 98 11.57 8.25 4.07
C LYS A 98 11.00 8.12 5.50
N ASP A 99 9.68 8.23 5.63
CA ASP A 99 9.00 8.16 6.91
C ASP A 99 8.52 6.73 7.24
N ILE A 100 8.58 5.82 6.26
CA ILE A 100 8.32 4.39 6.45
C ILE A 100 9.52 3.75 7.17
N THR A 101 9.26 3.06 8.28
CA THR A 101 10.27 2.46 9.15
C THR A 101 10.31 0.94 9.08
N ALA A 102 9.18 0.27 8.86
CA ALA A 102 9.14 -1.17 8.74
C ALA A 102 8.08 -1.69 7.77
N VAL A 103 8.31 -2.89 7.23
CA VAL A 103 7.28 -3.71 6.57
C VAL A 103 6.84 -4.82 7.51
N THR A 104 5.56 -4.84 7.89
CA THR A 104 5.03 -5.78 8.89
C THR A 104 3.87 -6.59 8.32
N LYS A 105 3.62 -7.74 8.94
CA LYS A 105 2.52 -8.63 8.58
C LYS A 105 1.72 -9.01 9.81
N ASP A 106 0.42 -8.84 9.69
CA ASP A 106 -0.56 -9.43 10.59
C ASP A 106 -1.67 -10.07 9.73
N ILE A 107 -2.90 -9.55 9.74
CA ILE A 107 -3.98 -9.99 8.83
C ILE A 107 -3.71 -9.61 7.36
N GLY A 108 -2.78 -8.70 7.12
CA GLY A 108 -2.30 -8.29 5.80
C GLY A 108 -0.91 -7.67 5.89
N ILE A 109 -0.45 -7.05 4.81
CA ILE A 109 0.84 -6.34 4.79
C ILE A 109 0.65 -4.86 5.13
N PHE A 110 1.51 -4.33 5.99
CA PHE A 110 1.47 -2.94 6.44
C PHE A 110 2.85 -2.29 6.31
N PHE A 111 2.84 -0.97 6.13
CA PHE A 111 4.02 -0.14 6.34
C PHE A 111 3.86 0.62 7.63
N GLU A 112 4.73 0.35 8.60
CA GLU A 112 4.87 1.19 9.78
C GLU A 112 5.64 2.45 9.42
N SER A 113 5.30 3.55 10.08
CA SER A 113 5.94 4.83 9.87
C SER A 113 6.29 5.49 11.19
N ARG A 114 7.05 6.59 11.11
CA ARG A 114 7.22 7.49 12.26
C ARG A 114 5.85 8.03 12.72
N PRO A 115 5.71 8.44 13.99
CA PRO A 115 4.44 8.94 14.51
C PRO A 115 3.81 10.04 13.65
N ASP A 116 2.50 9.90 13.41
CA ASP A 116 1.65 10.82 12.66
C ASP A 116 2.11 11.13 11.22
N LYS A 117 2.81 10.20 10.57
CA LYS A 117 3.32 10.41 9.20
C LYS A 117 2.44 9.85 8.09
N VAL A 118 1.52 8.94 8.39
CA VAL A 118 0.52 8.51 7.42
C VAL A 118 -0.67 9.45 7.51
N ARG A 119 -0.95 10.16 6.42
CA ARG A 119 -2.15 10.98 6.30
C ARG A 119 -3.24 10.17 5.61
N ILE A 120 -4.41 10.11 6.23
CA ILE A 120 -5.61 9.50 5.68
C ILE A 120 -6.61 10.59 5.34
N VAL A 121 -7.02 10.65 4.07
CA VAL A 121 -8.17 11.44 3.63
C VAL A 121 -9.29 10.47 3.28
N ARG A 122 -10.42 10.61 3.96
CA ARG A 122 -11.62 9.82 3.66
C ARG A 122 -12.71 10.71 3.10
N GLN A 123 -13.37 10.24 2.04
CA GLN A 123 -14.51 10.86 1.40
C GLN A 123 -15.66 9.85 1.39
N GLU A 124 -16.72 10.14 2.11
CA GLU A 124 -17.88 9.28 2.33
C GLU A 124 -19.04 9.78 1.48
N TYR A 125 -19.68 8.87 0.74
CA TYR A 125 -20.77 9.11 -0.19
C TYR A 125 -21.96 8.22 0.18
N PHE A 126 -23.04 8.84 0.65
CA PHE A 126 -24.24 8.17 1.10
C PHE A 126 -25.30 8.13 -0.02
N GLU A 127 -26.22 7.17 0.01
CA GLU A 127 -27.27 7.04 -1.00
C GLU A 127 -28.23 8.24 -1.06
N ASP A 128 -28.45 8.91 0.06
CA ASP A 128 -29.27 10.12 0.15
C ASP A 128 -28.58 11.37 -0.46
N GLY A 129 -27.38 11.20 -1.02
CA GLY A 129 -26.58 12.26 -1.61
C GLY A 129 -25.72 13.03 -0.61
N ASN A 130 -25.75 12.68 0.68
CA ASN A 130 -24.87 13.30 1.66
C ASN A 130 -23.40 12.98 1.38
N TYR A 131 -22.54 13.89 1.85
CA TYR A 131 -21.09 13.82 1.66
C TYR A 131 -20.35 14.26 2.92
N ILE A 132 -19.42 13.41 3.37
CA ILE A 132 -18.53 13.73 4.49
C ILE A 132 -17.08 13.60 4.04
N LYS A 133 -16.24 14.57 4.44
CA LYS A 133 -14.79 14.52 4.22
C LYS A 133 -14.06 14.64 5.55
N THR A 134 -13.24 13.65 5.85
CA THR A 134 -12.40 13.65 7.05
C THR A 134 -10.92 13.53 6.70
N ASN A 135 -10.08 14.02 7.61
CA ASN A 135 -8.64 13.91 7.51
C ASN A 135 -8.08 13.56 8.89
N ARG A 136 -7.25 12.52 8.95
CA ARG A 136 -6.59 12.09 10.18
C ARG A 136 -5.14 11.68 9.89
N LYS A 137 -4.33 11.67 10.94
CA LYS A 137 -2.98 11.13 10.91
C LYS A 137 -2.93 9.86 11.74
N VAL A 138 -2.14 8.90 11.28
CA VAL A 138 -1.90 7.63 11.94
C VAL A 138 -0.44 7.21 11.68
N ASP A 139 -0.03 6.12 12.33
CA ASP A 139 1.34 5.61 12.24
C ASP A 139 1.48 4.46 11.24
N LEU A 140 0.35 3.93 10.74
CA LEU A 140 0.28 2.71 9.94
C LEU A 140 -0.37 2.95 8.58
N PHE A 141 0.32 2.53 7.52
CA PHE A 141 -0.21 2.51 6.16
C PHE A 141 -0.62 1.09 5.79
N ARG A 142 -1.90 0.91 5.47
CA ARG A 142 -2.53 -0.39 5.19
C ARG A 142 -2.54 -0.67 3.69
N THR A 143 -1.87 -1.74 3.26
CA THR A 143 -1.86 -2.13 1.84
C THR A 143 -3.10 -2.95 1.43
N TYR A 144 -3.78 -3.54 2.41
CA TYR A 144 -4.84 -4.54 2.20
C TYR A 144 -4.38 -5.78 1.41
N PHE A 145 -3.08 -6.07 1.32
CA PHE A 145 -2.60 -7.30 0.70
C PHE A 145 -2.75 -8.46 1.70
N VAL A 146 -3.90 -9.13 1.67
CA VAL A 146 -4.32 -10.17 2.63
C VAL A 146 -4.08 -11.58 2.07
N SER A 147 -4.28 -11.78 0.76
CA SER A 147 -4.09 -13.09 0.12
C SER A 147 -2.62 -13.52 0.10
N LEU A 148 -1.71 -12.57 0.27
CA LEU A 148 -0.27 -12.79 0.24
C LEU A 148 0.36 -12.93 1.64
N ARG A 149 -0.44 -13.16 2.69
CA ARG A 149 0.05 -13.37 4.07
C ARG A 149 1.06 -14.51 4.23
N LYS A 150 1.12 -15.47 3.28
CA LYS A 150 2.10 -16.55 3.25
C LYS A 150 3.34 -16.24 2.40
N ASN A 151 3.41 -15.07 1.77
CA ASN A 151 4.55 -14.68 0.94
C ASN A 151 5.67 -14.06 1.80
N GLU A 152 6.41 -14.93 2.51
CA GLU A 152 7.53 -14.51 3.37
C GLU A 152 8.66 -13.80 2.63
N TYR A 153 8.77 -14.02 1.31
CA TYR A 153 9.76 -13.37 0.46
C TYR A 153 9.39 -11.91 0.17
N PHE A 154 8.10 -11.57 0.20
CA PHE A 154 7.65 -10.22 -0.15
C PHE A 154 8.20 -9.14 0.79
N ALA A 155 8.23 -9.39 2.11
CA ALA A 155 8.87 -8.47 3.06
C ALA A 155 10.34 -8.25 2.73
N LYS A 156 11.07 -9.34 2.47
CA LYS A 156 12.51 -9.31 2.21
C LYS A 156 12.80 -8.53 0.92
N ASP A 157 11.99 -8.74 -0.12
CA ASP A 157 12.11 -8.05 -1.40
C ASP A 157 11.79 -6.56 -1.28
N LEU A 158 10.74 -6.19 -0.54
CA LEU A 158 10.43 -4.78 -0.25
C LEU A 158 11.56 -4.12 0.54
N VAL A 159 12.01 -4.72 1.66
CA VAL A 159 13.11 -4.17 2.47
C VAL A 159 14.37 -3.98 1.62
N LYS A 160 14.71 -4.97 0.78
CA LYS A 160 15.85 -4.87 -0.15
C LYS A 160 15.67 -3.74 -1.16
N ALA A 161 14.49 -3.57 -1.74
CA ALA A 161 14.19 -2.52 -2.70
C ALA A 161 14.28 -1.12 -2.07
N PHE A 162 13.70 -0.94 -0.88
CA PHE A 162 13.78 0.31 -0.12
C PHE A 162 15.22 0.66 0.27
N LYS A 163 16.00 -0.30 0.79
CA LYS A 163 17.43 -0.09 1.11
C LYS A 163 18.24 0.27 -0.13
N LYS A 164 17.98 -0.39 -1.26
CA LYS A 164 18.62 -0.06 -2.54
C LYS A 164 18.25 1.36 -3.01
N ALA A 165 17.05 1.83 -2.67
CA ALA A 165 16.56 3.18 -2.94
C ALA A 165 17.10 4.26 -1.97
N GLY A 166 17.97 3.90 -1.02
CA GLY A 166 18.53 4.83 -0.05
C GLY A 166 17.66 5.06 1.19
N TYR A 167 16.60 4.27 1.37
CA TYR A 167 15.74 4.35 2.55
C TYR A 167 16.17 3.37 3.64
N THR A 168 16.06 3.80 4.89
CA THR A 168 16.28 2.94 6.05
C THR A 168 14.94 2.37 6.50
N ILE A 169 14.71 1.11 6.17
CA ILE A 169 13.54 0.34 6.58
C ILE A 169 13.99 -1.05 7.06
N GLU A 170 13.21 -1.66 7.94
CA GLU A 170 13.42 -3.04 8.40
C GLU A 170 12.21 -3.94 8.13
N LYS A 171 12.40 -5.24 8.35
CA LYS A 171 11.29 -6.18 8.45
C LYS A 171 10.83 -6.13 9.90
N GLY A 172 9.61 -5.67 10.15
CA GLY A 172 9.04 -5.71 11.50
C GLY A 172 8.39 -7.05 11.80
N TYR A 173 7.42 -7.08 12.71
CA TYR A 173 6.81 -8.33 13.18
C TYR A 173 5.94 -9.01 12.11
N TRP A 174 6.08 -10.32 11.97
CA TRP A 174 5.31 -11.18 11.05
C TRP A 174 4.85 -12.40 11.86
N PHE A 175 3.56 -12.48 12.22
CA PHE A 175 2.99 -13.69 12.83
C PHE A 175 3.18 -14.88 11.89
N GLU A 176 3.66 -16.03 12.38
CA GLU A 176 3.72 -17.28 11.61
C GLU A 176 2.35 -17.95 11.48
#